data_AF-A0A1Q7DJP8-F1
#
_entry.id   AF-A0A1Q7DJP8-F1
#
_cell.length_a   1.000
_cell.length_b   1.000
_cell.length_c   1.000
_cell.angle_alpha   90.00
_cell.angle_beta   90.00
_cell.angle_gamma   90.00
#
_symmetry.space_group_name_H-M   'P 1'
#
loop_
_entity.id
_entity.type
_entity.pdbx_description
1 polymer ?
#
loop_
_entity_poly.entity_id
_entity_poly.type
_entity_poly.pdbx_seq_one_letter_code
_entity_poly.pdbx_strand_id
1 'polypeptide(L)'
;MPVDRSYVAQNTAQRDRLRNFVSRASDQELATPMPSGWTVAAVLGHLAFWDQRIVVLLDTWQRAGATAVPSSESYDDVDWINDAGKPMLLALAPRAAAQLAVACAETADGRLAGLKDEFLTANVAAGGPVNVLRATHRKEHLDEIERALKR
;
A
#
# COMPACT_ATOMS: atom_id res chain seq x y z
N MET A 1 28.41 2.63 -3.38
CA MET A 1 27.62 3.69 -2.71
C MET A 1 26.69 2.99 -1.71
N PRO A 2 26.41 3.57 -0.54
CA PRO A 2 25.44 3.00 0.38
C PRO A 2 24.05 2.95 -0.27
N VAL A 3 23.27 1.90 0.01
CA VAL A 3 21.90 1.75 -0.49
C VAL A 3 21.00 2.80 0.18
N ASP A 4 20.20 3.54 -0.61
CA ASP A 4 19.24 4.50 -0.07
C ASP A 4 18.12 3.79 0.69
N ARG A 5 17.90 4.22 1.95
CA ARG A 5 16.85 3.73 2.85
C ARG A 5 15.94 4.84 3.37
N SER A 6 15.99 6.02 2.76
CA SER A 6 15.15 7.17 3.11
C SER A 6 13.65 6.85 3.07
N TYR A 7 13.23 5.88 2.24
CA TYR A 7 11.86 5.40 2.16
C TYR A 7 11.33 4.84 3.48
N VAL A 8 12.18 4.33 4.38
CA VAL A 8 11.74 3.74 5.66
C VAL A 8 11.08 4.80 6.55
N ALA A 9 11.71 5.99 6.65
CA ALA A 9 11.18 7.10 7.43
C ALA A 9 9.90 7.67 6.79
N GLN A 10 9.87 7.77 5.46
CA GLN A 10 8.72 8.27 4.72
C GLN A 10 7.50 7.33 4.85
N ASN A 11 7.72 6.02 4.71
CA ASN A 11 6.67 5.01 4.87
C ASN A 11 6.12 5.02 6.30
N THR A 12 7.02 5.11 7.30
CA THR A 12 6.63 5.21 8.72
C THR A 12 5.75 6.42 8.97
N ALA A 13 6.12 7.60 8.46
CA ALA A 13 5.33 8.82 8.65
C ALA A 13 3.90 8.69 8.08
N GLN A 14 3.75 8.12 6.87
CA GLN A 14 2.43 7.93 6.27
C GLN A 14 1.64 6.79 6.91
N ARG A 15 2.31 5.74 7.41
CA ARG A 15 1.67 4.68 8.20
C ARG A 15 1.13 5.21 9.53
N ASP A 16 1.88 6.08 10.20
CA ASP A 16 1.44 6.68 11.47
C ASP A 16 0.27 7.64 11.23
N ARG A 17 0.27 8.41 10.12
CA ARG A 17 -0.91 9.18 9.67
C ARG A 17 -2.11 8.28 9.40
N LEU A 18 -1.93 7.17 8.67
CA LEU A 18 -2.98 6.18 8.42
C LEU A 18 -3.56 5.62 9.73
N ARG A 19 -2.69 5.21 10.67
CA ARG A 19 -3.11 4.70 11.98
C ARG A 19 -3.91 5.75 12.76
N ASN A 20 -3.43 6.99 12.79
CA ASN A 20 -4.12 8.10 13.45
C ASN A 20 -5.50 8.36 12.83
N PHE A 21 -5.59 8.38 11.50
CA PHE A 21 -6.86 8.51 10.77
C PHE A 21 -7.83 7.39 11.17
N VAL A 22 -7.41 6.12 11.03
CA VAL A 22 -8.25 4.95 11.29
C VAL A 22 -8.75 4.90 12.74
N SER A 23 -7.92 5.31 13.70
CA SER A 23 -8.29 5.35 15.12
C SER A 23 -9.40 6.37 15.46
N ARG A 24 -9.53 7.43 14.64
CA ARG A 24 -10.47 8.54 14.87
C ARG A 24 -11.68 8.51 13.96
N ALA A 25 -11.59 7.84 12.82
CA ALA A 25 -12.67 7.73 11.86
C ALA A 25 -13.88 7.03 12.49
N SER A 26 -15.07 7.61 12.37
CA SER A 26 -16.33 6.95 12.73
C SER A 26 -16.77 5.94 11.66
N ASP A 27 -17.66 5.02 12.00
CA ASP A 27 -18.17 4.05 11.02
C ASP A 27 -18.95 4.74 9.87
N GLN A 28 -19.61 5.88 10.15
CA GLN A 28 -20.27 6.69 9.13
C GLN A 28 -19.27 7.34 8.17
N GLU A 29 -18.14 7.84 8.68
CA GLU A 29 -17.06 8.39 7.85
C GLU A 29 -16.45 7.30 6.97
N LEU A 30 -16.22 6.10 7.53
CA LEU A 30 -15.72 4.95 6.77
C LEU A 30 -16.70 4.50 5.66
N ALA A 31 -18.00 4.66 5.88
CA ALA A 31 -19.04 4.37 4.89
C ALA A 31 -19.27 5.49 3.86
N THR A 32 -18.56 6.62 3.96
CA THR A 32 -18.78 7.77 3.07
C THR A 32 -18.46 7.43 1.62
N PRO A 33 -19.39 7.68 0.67
CA PRO A 33 -19.15 7.49 -0.75
C PRO A 33 -18.01 8.36 -1.28
N MET A 34 -17.23 7.79 -2.20
CA MET A 34 -16.14 8.43 -2.91
C MET A 34 -16.35 8.30 -4.43
N PRO A 35 -15.62 9.09 -5.25
CA PRO A 35 -15.74 9.06 -6.70
C PRO A 35 -15.66 7.64 -7.29
N SER A 36 -16.24 7.49 -8.48
CA SER A 36 -16.30 6.22 -9.22
C SER A 36 -17.01 5.07 -8.48
N GLY A 37 -17.74 5.32 -7.39
CA GLY A 37 -18.48 4.27 -6.67
C GLY A 37 -17.64 3.54 -5.62
N TRP A 38 -16.58 4.18 -5.11
CA TRP A 38 -15.84 3.70 -3.94
C TRP A 38 -16.49 4.21 -2.64
N THR A 39 -16.04 3.68 -1.50
CA THR A 39 -16.24 4.28 -0.17
C THR A 39 -14.89 4.54 0.46
N VAL A 40 -14.83 5.38 1.51
CA VAL A 40 -13.59 5.59 2.29
C VAL A 40 -13.00 4.25 2.73
N ALA A 41 -13.82 3.35 3.28
CA ALA A 41 -13.37 2.02 3.69
C ALA A 41 -12.83 1.18 2.53
N ALA A 42 -13.46 1.22 1.36
CA ALA A 42 -13.00 0.46 0.21
C ALA A 42 -11.67 1.01 -0.35
N VAL A 43 -11.43 2.33 -0.29
CA VAL A 43 -10.13 2.94 -0.61
C VAL A 43 -9.05 2.53 0.40
N LEU A 44 -9.37 2.44 1.69
CA LEU A 44 -8.45 1.88 2.69
C LEU A 44 -8.17 0.40 2.42
N GLY A 45 -9.18 -0.38 2.04
CA GLY A 45 -9.00 -1.77 1.60
C GLY A 45 -8.11 -1.88 0.36
N HIS A 46 -8.20 -0.94 -0.58
CA HIS A 46 -7.31 -0.84 -1.74
C HIS A 46 -5.87 -0.59 -1.33
N LEU A 47 -5.62 0.33 -0.38
CA LEU A 47 -4.28 0.49 0.21
C LEU A 47 -3.76 -0.82 0.81
N ALA A 48 -4.61 -1.54 1.53
CA ALA A 48 -4.26 -2.83 2.14
C ALA A 48 -3.86 -3.87 1.07
N PHE A 49 -4.64 -3.96 -0.02
CA PHE A 49 -4.36 -4.85 -1.14
C PHE A 49 -2.99 -4.59 -1.74
N TRP A 50 -2.68 -3.33 -2.05
CA TRP A 50 -1.41 -2.96 -2.68
C TRP A 50 -0.20 -3.16 -1.75
N ASP A 51 -0.35 -2.92 -0.45
CA ASP A 51 0.70 -3.24 0.53
C ASP A 51 0.87 -4.76 0.71
N GLN A 52 -0.22 -5.52 0.75
CA GLN A 52 -0.16 -6.99 0.82
C GLN A 52 0.49 -7.59 -0.44
N ARG A 53 0.23 -7.01 -1.62
CA ARG A 53 0.89 -7.41 -2.87
C ARG A 53 2.41 -7.27 -2.77
N ILE A 54 2.92 -6.19 -2.18
CA ILE A 54 4.37 -6.03 -1.93
C ILE A 54 4.90 -7.15 -1.03
N VAL A 55 4.20 -7.50 0.04
CA VAL A 55 4.58 -8.60 0.93
C VAL A 55 4.73 -9.91 0.15
N VAL A 56 3.72 -10.27 -0.66
CA VAL A 56 3.73 -11.50 -1.48
C VAL A 56 4.86 -11.50 -2.51
N LEU A 57 5.11 -10.34 -3.13
CA LEU A 57 6.19 -10.16 -4.10
C LEU A 57 7.56 -10.38 -3.44
N LEU A 58 7.79 -9.75 -2.28
CA LEU A 58 9.03 -9.90 -1.52
C LEU A 58 9.23 -11.34 -1.06
N ASP A 59 8.18 -12.00 -0.56
CA ASP A 59 8.24 -13.41 -0.18
C ASP A 59 8.67 -14.31 -1.34
N THR A 60 8.08 -14.09 -2.50
CA THR A 60 8.38 -14.89 -3.70
C THR A 60 9.79 -14.63 -4.19
N TRP A 61 10.20 -13.36 -4.26
CA TRP A 61 11.52 -12.97 -4.71
C TRP A 61 12.63 -13.43 -3.75
N GLN A 62 12.43 -13.29 -2.44
CA GLN A 62 13.40 -13.76 -1.45
C GLN A 62 13.62 -15.27 -1.49
N ARG A 63 12.57 -16.05 -1.78
CA ARG A 63 12.70 -17.51 -2.01
C ARG A 63 13.45 -17.84 -3.30
N ALA A 64 13.24 -17.07 -4.36
CA ALA A 64 13.88 -17.29 -5.65
C ALA A 64 15.35 -16.80 -5.70
N GLY A 65 15.72 -15.87 -4.81
CA GLY A 65 17.06 -15.27 -4.73
C GLY A 65 17.15 -13.91 -5.42
N ALA A 66 18.13 -13.10 -5.02
CA ALA A 66 18.25 -11.70 -5.43
C ALA A 66 18.37 -11.48 -6.95
N THR A 67 18.87 -12.48 -7.70
CA THR A 67 18.98 -12.43 -9.16
C THR A 67 17.65 -12.63 -9.89
N ALA A 68 16.62 -13.15 -9.22
CA ALA A 68 15.31 -13.42 -9.81
C ALA A 68 14.37 -12.22 -9.62
N VAL A 69 14.79 -11.04 -10.08
CA VAL A 69 14.04 -9.79 -9.89
C VAL A 69 12.65 -9.89 -10.52
N PRO A 70 11.57 -9.44 -9.83
CA PRO A 70 10.23 -9.43 -10.40
C PRO A 70 10.12 -8.57 -11.66
N SER A 71 9.18 -8.93 -12.53
CA SER A 71 8.81 -8.06 -13.66
C SER A 71 8.13 -6.79 -13.18
N SER A 72 8.40 -5.67 -13.87
CA SER A 72 7.63 -4.45 -13.68
C SER A 72 6.16 -4.68 -14.02
N GLU A 73 5.29 -4.02 -13.27
CA GLU A 73 3.86 -3.97 -13.57
C GLU A 73 3.60 -3.08 -14.78
N SER A 74 2.73 -3.54 -15.68
CA SER A 74 2.22 -2.69 -16.76
C SER A 74 1.25 -1.67 -16.19
N TYR A 75 1.39 -0.41 -16.58
CA TYR A 75 0.46 0.64 -16.15
C TYR A 75 -0.97 0.37 -16.65
N ASP A 76 -1.08 -0.17 -17.87
CA ASP A 76 -2.37 -0.56 -18.47
C ASP A 76 -3.07 -1.63 -17.64
N ASP A 77 -2.29 -2.40 -16.86
CA ASP A 77 -2.83 -3.47 -16.03
C ASP A 77 -3.30 -2.98 -14.64
N VAL A 78 -3.14 -1.71 -14.28
CA VAL A 78 -3.53 -1.26 -12.93
C VAL A 78 -5.04 -1.10 -12.81
N ASP A 79 -5.70 -0.59 -13.86
CA ASP A 79 -7.12 -0.23 -13.83
C ASP A 79 -8.03 -1.45 -13.70
N TRP A 80 -7.88 -2.46 -14.58
CA TRP A 80 -8.63 -3.72 -14.49
C TRP A 80 -8.34 -4.52 -13.21
N ILE A 81 -7.14 -4.42 -12.60
CA ILE A 81 -6.85 -5.03 -11.29
C ILE A 81 -7.69 -4.36 -10.20
N ASN A 82 -7.70 -3.02 -10.19
CA ASN A 82 -8.49 -2.25 -9.23
C ASN A 82 -9.98 -2.51 -9.41
N ASP A 83 -10.49 -2.52 -10.65
CA ASP A 83 -11.89 -2.79 -10.95
C ASP A 83 -12.28 -4.24 -10.59
N ALA A 84 -11.40 -5.21 -10.81
CA ALA A 84 -11.64 -6.59 -10.40
C ALA A 84 -11.67 -6.76 -8.87
N GLY A 85 -10.81 -6.05 -8.14
CA GLY A 85 -10.75 -6.11 -6.67
C GLY A 85 -11.88 -5.34 -6.00
N LYS A 86 -12.40 -4.29 -6.63
CA LYS A 86 -13.35 -3.35 -6.04
C LYS A 86 -14.61 -3.98 -5.44
N PRO A 87 -15.33 -4.92 -6.10
CA PRO A 87 -16.51 -5.54 -5.51
C PRO A 87 -16.20 -6.25 -4.19
N MET A 88 -15.02 -6.87 -4.08
CA MET A 88 -14.57 -7.54 -2.86
C MET A 88 -14.28 -6.52 -1.76
N LEU A 89 -13.62 -5.41 -2.10
CA LEU A 89 -13.29 -4.35 -1.16
C LEU A 89 -14.53 -3.61 -0.64
N LEU A 90 -15.54 -3.39 -1.51
CA LEU A 90 -16.83 -2.81 -1.13
C LEU A 90 -17.67 -3.73 -0.22
N ALA A 91 -17.46 -5.05 -0.31
CA ALA A 91 -18.16 -6.03 0.52
C ALA A 91 -17.61 -6.15 1.95
N LEU A 92 -16.41 -5.63 2.21
CA LEU A 92 -15.81 -5.66 3.55
C LEU A 92 -16.58 -4.77 4.53
N ALA A 93 -16.71 -5.24 5.77
CA ALA A 93 -17.18 -4.39 6.85
C ALA A 93 -16.26 -3.15 6.97
N PRO A 94 -16.80 -1.91 7.00
CA PRO A 94 -15.98 -0.70 6.88
C PRO A 94 -14.82 -0.62 7.88
N ARG A 95 -15.10 -0.96 9.15
CA ARG A 95 -14.10 -0.97 10.21
C ARG A 95 -13.00 -2.02 9.97
N ALA A 96 -13.38 -3.20 9.47
CA ALA A 96 -12.42 -4.26 9.18
C ALA A 96 -11.48 -3.87 8.03
N ALA A 97 -12.00 -3.23 6.97
CA ALA A 97 -11.16 -2.72 5.88
C ALA A 97 -10.15 -1.67 6.36
N ALA A 98 -10.59 -0.76 7.22
CA ALA A 98 -9.72 0.27 7.81
C ALA A 98 -8.61 -0.33 8.69
N GLN A 99 -8.94 -1.30 9.54
CA GLN A 99 -7.96 -2.01 10.37
C GLN A 99 -6.98 -2.83 9.54
N LEU A 100 -7.48 -3.49 8.49
CA LEU A 100 -6.65 -4.26 7.55
C LEU A 100 -5.63 -3.37 6.85
N ALA A 101 -6.00 -2.14 6.46
CA ALA A 101 -5.07 -1.18 5.86
C ALA A 101 -3.87 -0.88 6.77
N VAL A 102 -4.09 -0.68 8.08
CA VAL A 102 -3.02 -0.45 9.05
C VAL A 102 -2.14 -1.69 9.18
N ALA A 103 -2.74 -2.88 9.32
CA ALA A 103 -2.00 -4.13 9.51
C ALA A 103 -1.14 -4.49 8.28
N CYS A 104 -1.67 -4.33 7.07
CA CYS A 104 -0.93 -4.54 5.83
C CYS A 104 0.20 -3.51 5.68
N ALA A 105 -0.04 -2.25 6.03
CA ALA A 105 0.99 -1.21 6.00
C ALA A 105 2.14 -1.49 6.98
N GLU A 106 1.83 -1.92 8.20
CA GLU A 106 2.83 -2.35 9.20
C GLU A 106 3.67 -3.52 8.69
N THR A 107 3.00 -4.53 8.10
CA THR A 107 3.68 -5.71 7.56
C THR A 107 4.58 -5.31 6.39
N ALA A 108 4.08 -4.58 5.40
CA ALA A 108 4.84 -4.14 4.24
C ALA A 108 6.06 -3.31 4.64
N ASP A 109 5.90 -2.37 5.58
CA ASP A 109 6.99 -1.53 6.07
C ASP A 109 8.06 -2.35 6.77
N GLY A 110 7.68 -3.29 7.64
CA GLY A 110 8.63 -4.18 8.31
C GLY A 110 9.43 -5.02 7.34
N ARG A 111 8.77 -5.57 6.30
CA ARG A 111 9.40 -6.35 5.25
C ARG A 111 10.36 -5.53 4.40
N LEU A 112 9.98 -4.32 4.02
CA LEU A 112 10.81 -3.41 3.24
C LEU A 112 12.01 -2.89 4.05
N ALA A 113 11.80 -2.50 5.31
CA ALA A 113 12.88 -2.05 6.18
C ALA A 113 13.92 -3.15 6.43
N GLY A 114 13.47 -4.40 6.58
CA GLY A 114 14.34 -5.57 6.77
C GLY A 114 14.93 -6.15 5.48
N LEU A 115 14.63 -5.59 4.31
CA LEU A 115 15.12 -6.11 3.03
C LEU A 115 16.64 -5.94 2.96
N LYS A 116 17.38 -7.00 2.59
CA LYS A 116 18.85 -6.95 2.49
C LYS A 116 19.29 -6.03 1.34
N ASP A 117 20.46 -5.42 1.49
CA ASP A 117 21.02 -4.50 0.50
C ASP A 117 21.14 -5.11 -0.90
N GLU A 118 21.48 -6.40 -1.00
CA GLU A 118 21.58 -7.11 -2.30
C GLU A 118 20.27 -7.07 -3.10
N PHE A 119 19.12 -7.18 -2.44
CA PHE A 119 17.80 -7.09 -3.08
C PHE A 119 17.50 -5.65 -3.47
N LEU A 120 17.80 -4.68 -2.63
CA LEU A 120 17.61 -3.27 -2.95
C LEU A 120 18.48 -2.83 -4.15
N THR A 121 19.74 -3.28 -4.20
CA THR A 121 20.62 -3.05 -5.35
C THR A 121 20.07 -3.70 -6.61
N ALA A 122 19.61 -4.96 -6.53
CA ALA A 122 19.02 -5.65 -7.68
C ALA A 122 17.72 -4.97 -8.16
N ASN A 123 16.87 -4.48 -7.25
CA ASN A 123 15.66 -3.72 -7.58
C ASN A 123 16.02 -2.47 -8.39
N VAL A 124 16.97 -1.67 -7.89
CA VAL A 124 17.40 -0.42 -8.55
C VAL A 124 18.01 -0.73 -9.93
N ALA A 125 18.86 -1.76 -10.02
CA ALA A 125 19.49 -2.16 -11.28
C ALA A 125 18.47 -2.61 -12.34
N ALA A 126 17.33 -3.17 -11.90
CA ALA A 126 16.24 -3.59 -12.78
C ALA A 126 15.21 -2.50 -13.10
N GLY A 127 15.46 -1.24 -12.70
CA GLY A 127 14.52 -0.13 -12.94
C GLY A 127 13.43 0.03 -11.88
N GLY A 128 13.56 -0.62 -10.72
CA GLY A 128 12.68 -0.46 -9.57
C GLY A 128 11.30 -1.14 -9.68
N PRO A 129 11.18 -2.40 -10.15
CA PRO A 129 9.88 -3.08 -10.26
C PRO A 129 9.17 -3.26 -8.91
N VAL A 130 9.90 -3.29 -7.80
CA VAL A 130 9.33 -3.26 -6.45
C VAL A 130 9.29 -1.83 -5.95
N ASN A 131 8.10 -1.25 -5.84
CA ASN A 131 7.95 0.08 -5.24
C ASN A 131 8.13 0.01 -3.72
N VAL A 132 9.34 0.34 -3.26
CA VAL A 132 9.72 0.40 -1.83
C VAL A 132 9.21 1.65 -1.12
N LEU A 133 8.88 2.72 -1.86
CA LEU A 133 8.34 3.96 -1.33
C LEU A 133 6.80 3.89 -1.32
N ARG A 134 6.24 3.20 -0.33
CA ARG A 134 4.79 3.07 -0.13
C ARG A 134 4.14 4.40 0.26
N ALA A 135 4.92 5.31 0.86
CA ALA A 135 4.46 6.60 1.34
C ALA A 135 3.69 7.40 0.30
N THR A 136 4.12 7.42 -0.97
CA THR A 136 3.47 8.20 -2.03
C THR A 136 2.03 7.75 -2.24
N HIS A 137 1.83 6.44 -2.39
CA HIS A 137 0.51 5.83 -2.62
C HIS A 137 -0.43 6.03 -1.42
N ARG A 138 0.09 5.84 -0.19
CA ARG A 138 -0.68 6.10 1.03
C ARG A 138 -1.07 7.57 1.16
N LYS A 139 -0.12 8.48 0.91
CA LYS A 139 -0.35 9.93 0.99
C LYS A 139 -1.46 10.35 0.04
N GLU A 140 -1.39 9.93 -1.21
CA GLU A 140 -2.37 10.26 -2.25
C GLU A 140 -3.79 9.93 -1.79
N HIS A 141 -4.04 8.67 -1.41
CA HIS A 141 -5.38 8.26 -1.00
C HIS A 141 -5.82 8.82 0.35
N LEU A 142 -4.90 9.07 1.29
CA LEU A 142 -5.24 9.77 2.53
C LEU A 142 -5.65 11.22 2.26
N ASP A 143 -4.97 11.92 1.34
CA ASP A 143 -5.35 13.28 0.94
C ASP A 143 -6.72 13.33 0.26
N GLU A 144 -7.05 12.32 -0.56
CA GLU A 144 -8.37 12.18 -1.19
C GLU A 144 -9.48 11.91 -0.17
N ILE A 145 -9.23 11.00 0.77
CA ILE A 145 -10.16 10.66 1.86
C ILE A 145 -10.41 11.88 2.74
N GLU A 146 -9.36 12.55 3.21
CA GLU A 146 -9.48 13.72 4.07
C GLU A 146 -10.22 14.85 3.35
N ARG A 147 -9.98 15.06 2.05
CA ARG A 147 -10.73 16.01 1.23
C ARG A 147 -12.21 15.64 1.11
N ALA A 148 -12.54 14.37 0.90
CA ALA A 148 -13.92 13.91 0.83
C ALA A 148 -14.66 14.09 2.16
N LEU A 149 -13.96 13.94 3.28
CA LEU A 149 -14.47 14.11 4.64
C LEU A 149 -14.39 15.55 5.15
N LYS A 150 -13.77 16.46 4.40
CA LYS A 150 -13.50 17.86 4.78
C LYS A 150 -12.73 17.96 6.10
N ARG A 151 -11.68 17.15 6.24
CA ARG A 151 -10.77 17.11 7.40
C ARG A 151 -9.35 17.49 7.02
#